data_AF-A0A9W6NHZ3-F1
#
_entry.id   AF-A0A9W6NHZ3-F1
#
_cell.length_a   1.000
_cell.length_b   1.000
_cell.length_c   1.000
_cell.angle_alpha   90.00
_cell.angle_beta   90.00
_cell.angle_gamma   90.00
#
_symmetry.space_group_name_H-M   'P 1'
#
loop_
_entity.id
_entity.type
_entity.pdbx_description
1 polymer ?
#
loop_
_entity_poly.entity_id
_entity_poly.type
_entity_poly.pdbx_seq_one_letter_code
_entity_poly.pdbx_strand_id
1 'polypeptide(L)'
;MNWNLYNDEEKRAVWLRLEILLVQVMAAKVDVFDPARLRQQLEQRQIRFVPEQSEYCWAYQLIARGARVINQLEAYGMVLLPEFRDWALPELRDAIDREFFLLSEAHYDRYIAPRFLREGMESRV
;
A
#
# COMPACT_ATOMS: atom_id res chain seq x y z
N MET A 1 -17.87 15.69 17.77
CA MET A 1 -17.97 16.06 16.35
C MET A 1 -17.04 17.24 16.10
N ASN A 2 -15.73 16.98 15.91
CA ASN A 2 -14.79 17.98 15.40
C ASN A 2 -13.58 17.28 14.75
N TRP A 3 -13.84 16.61 13.63
CA TRP A 3 -12.84 15.90 12.79
C TRP A 3 -12.09 16.86 11.84
N ASN A 4 -12.41 18.16 11.91
CA ASN A 4 -12.05 19.17 10.92
C ASN A 4 -10.83 20.03 11.31
N LEU A 5 -10.09 19.66 12.35
CA LEU A 5 -8.91 20.39 12.85
C LEU A 5 -7.58 19.71 12.56
N TYR A 6 -7.57 18.58 11.85
CA TYR A 6 -6.34 18.16 11.19
C TYR A 6 -6.18 19.01 9.94
N ASN A 7 -5.06 19.72 9.85
CA ASN A 7 -4.68 20.44 8.65
C ASN A 7 -4.69 19.40 7.50
N ASP A 8 -5.43 19.65 6.42
CA ASP A 8 -5.53 18.70 5.29
C ASP A 8 -4.15 18.26 4.77
N GLU A 9 -3.14 19.09 5.01
CA GLU A 9 -1.73 18.86 4.74
C GLU A 9 -1.10 17.73 5.57
N GLU A 10 -1.42 17.62 6.86
CA GLU A 10 -0.90 16.55 7.73
C GLU A 10 -1.50 15.20 7.36
N LYS A 11 -2.81 15.18 7.09
CA LYS A 11 -3.49 14.00 6.55
C LYS A 11 -2.82 13.58 5.24
N ARG A 12 -2.61 14.50 4.30
CA ARG A 12 -1.92 14.21 3.02
C ARG A 12 -0.50 13.67 3.25
N ALA A 13 0.27 14.24 4.17
CA ALA A 13 1.61 13.77 4.49
C ALA A 13 1.62 12.33 5.03
N VAL A 14 0.65 11.98 5.90
CA VAL A 14 0.48 10.60 6.38
C VAL A 14 0.09 9.68 5.22
N TRP A 15 -0.85 10.08 4.37
CA TRP A 15 -1.25 9.30 3.19
C TRP A 15 -0.07 9.02 2.24
N LEU A 16 0.69 10.05 1.87
CA LEU A 16 1.91 9.91 1.06
C LEU A 16 2.92 8.97 1.71
N ARG A 17 3.08 9.05 3.04
CA ARG A 17 4.01 8.16 3.74
C ARG A 17 3.56 6.70 3.67
N LEU A 18 2.28 6.43 3.89
CA LEU A 18 1.72 5.08 3.79
C LEU A 18 1.85 4.53 2.37
N GLU A 19 1.63 5.37 1.36
CA GLU A 19 1.85 4.99 -0.03
C GLU A 19 3.30 4.54 -0.28
N ILE A 20 4.28 5.34 0.15
CA ILE A 20 5.70 5.00 0.01
C ILE A 20 6.03 3.67 0.71
N LEU A 21 5.47 3.42 1.90
CA LEU A 21 5.69 2.16 2.62
C LEU A 21 5.09 0.96 1.87
N LEU A 22 3.88 1.11 1.33
CA LEU A 22 3.26 0.05 0.55
C LEU A 22 4.06 -0.23 -0.72
N VAL A 23 4.49 0.81 -1.44
CA VAL A 23 5.36 0.68 -2.61
C VAL A 23 6.65 -0.06 -2.27
N GLN A 24 7.28 0.26 -1.14
CA GLN A 24 8.50 -0.42 -0.69
C GLN A 24 8.27 -1.94 -0.48
N VAL A 25 7.18 -2.32 0.21
CA VAL A 25 6.86 -3.73 0.47
C VAL A 25 6.55 -4.48 -0.83
N MET A 26 5.79 -3.83 -1.73
CA MET A 26 5.38 -4.41 -3.00
C MET A 26 6.55 -4.59 -3.97
N ALA A 27 7.39 -3.56 -4.13
CA ALA A 27 8.57 -3.61 -5.00
C ALA A 27 9.60 -4.66 -4.56
N ALA A 28 9.60 -5.04 -3.27
CA ALA A 28 10.44 -6.12 -2.75
C ALA A 28 9.88 -7.54 -3.05
N LYS A 29 8.71 -7.67 -3.67
CA LYS A 29 8.00 -8.96 -3.89
C LYS A 29 7.54 -9.18 -5.32
N VAL A 30 7.19 -8.10 -6.01
CA VAL A 30 6.57 -8.13 -7.33
C VAL A 30 7.32 -7.19 -8.25
N ASP A 31 7.50 -7.60 -9.49
CA ASP A 31 7.95 -6.73 -10.58
C ASP A 31 6.77 -6.42 -11.52
N VAL A 32 6.49 -5.13 -11.72
CA VAL A 32 5.41 -4.66 -12.60
C VAL A 32 6.03 -4.25 -13.94
N PHE A 33 6.10 -5.21 -14.87
CA PHE A 33 6.73 -5.02 -16.17
C PHE A 33 5.80 -4.38 -17.22
N ASP A 34 4.49 -4.42 -17.02
CA ASP A 34 3.49 -3.80 -17.91
C ASP A 34 2.37 -3.09 -17.10
N PRO A 35 2.63 -1.85 -16.64
CA PRO A 35 1.66 -1.06 -15.87
C PRO A 35 0.38 -0.72 -16.66
N ALA A 36 0.47 -0.60 -17.98
CA ALA A 36 -0.67 -0.30 -18.83
C ALA A 36 -1.67 -1.46 -18.84
N ARG A 37 -1.17 -2.70 -18.95
CA ARG A 37 -1.97 -3.92 -18.84
C ARG A 37 -2.58 -4.07 -17.46
N LEU A 38 -1.81 -3.80 -16.40
CA LEU A 38 -2.31 -3.83 -15.03
C LEU A 38 -3.49 -2.87 -14.84
N ARG A 39 -3.34 -1.62 -15.28
CA ARG A 39 -4.40 -0.61 -15.24
C ARG A 39 -5.64 -1.05 -16.01
N GLN A 40 -5.47 -1.55 -17.24
CA GLN A 40 -6.58 -2.05 -18.05
C GLN A 40 -7.34 -3.19 -17.33
N GLN A 41 -6.62 -4.10 -16.66
CA GLN A 41 -7.23 -5.18 -15.89
C GLN A 41 -8.02 -4.67 -14.69
N LEU A 42 -7.52 -3.64 -13.99
CA LEU A 42 -8.25 -3.01 -12.89
C LEU A 42 -9.56 -2.36 -13.37
N GLU A 43 -9.50 -1.64 -14.49
CA GLU A 43 -10.67 -1.01 -15.12
C GLU A 43 -11.70 -2.06 -15.57
N GLN A 44 -11.27 -3.10 -16.28
CA GLN A 44 -12.14 -4.19 -16.76
C GLN A 44 -12.86 -4.91 -15.62
N ARG A 45 -12.19 -5.08 -14.49
CA ARG A 45 -12.72 -5.78 -13.31
C ARG A 45 -13.45 -4.84 -12.34
N GLN A 46 -13.57 -3.57 -12.68
CA GLN A 46 -14.15 -2.53 -11.84
C GLN A 46 -13.52 -2.47 -10.43
N ILE A 47 -12.22 -2.77 -10.35
CA ILE A 47 -11.46 -2.65 -9.11
C ILE A 47 -11.13 -1.19 -8.91
N ARG A 48 -11.51 -0.63 -7.76
CA ARG A 48 -11.19 0.76 -7.42
C ARG A 48 -9.69 0.95 -7.27
N PHE A 49 -9.16 1.98 -7.93
CA PHE A 49 -7.78 2.42 -7.83
C PHE A 49 -7.71 3.95 -7.97
N VAL A 50 -6.59 4.54 -7.57
CA VAL A 50 -6.31 5.98 -7.74
C VAL A 50 -5.29 6.12 -8.87
N PRO A 51 -5.65 6.76 -10.00
CA PRO A 51 -4.78 6.84 -11.19
C PRO A 51 -3.45 7.58 -10.97
N GLU A 52 -3.34 8.39 -9.92
CA GLU A 52 -2.14 9.13 -9.58
C GLU A 52 -1.18 8.34 -8.66
N GLN A 53 -1.63 7.21 -8.10
CA GLN A 53 -0.79 6.35 -7.26
C GLN A 53 0.15 5.50 -8.08
N SER A 54 1.22 5.02 -7.44
CA SER A 54 2.14 4.08 -8.06
C SER A 54 1.47 2.79 -8.54
N GLU A 55 2.00 2.21 -9.61
CA GLU A 55 1.64 0.90 -10.14
C GLU A 55 1.76 -0.23 -9.11
N TYR A 56 2.61 -0.08 -8.10
CA TYR A 56 2.70 -1.03 -6.99
C TYR A 56 1.47 -0.99 -6.07
N CYS A 57 0.85 0.19 -5.89
CA CYS A 57 -0.42 0.30 -5.18
C CYS A 57 -1.55 -0.35 -5.99
N TRP A 58 -1.52 -0.21 -7.31
CA TRP A 58 -2.46 -0.87 -8.22
C TRP A 58 -2.30 -2.40 -8.17
N ALA A 59 -1.07 -2.90 -8.19
CA ALA A 59 -0.75 -4.32 -8.07
C ALA A 59 -1.27 -4.88 -6.74
N TYR A 60 -1.09 -4.14 -5.65
CA TYR A 60 -1.64 -4.51 -4.35
C TYR A 60 -3.18 -4.58 -4.38
N GLN A 61 -3.88 -3.58 -4.95
CA GLN A 61 -5.36 -3.62 -5.06
C GLN A 61 -5.84 -4.87 -5.81
N LEU A 62 -5.14 -5.23 -6.89
CA LEU A 62 -5.43 -6.44 -7.66
C LEU A 62 -5.26 -7.70 -6.81
N ILE A 63 -4.14 -7.85 -6.10
CA ILE A 63 -3.86 -9.00 -5.23
C ILE A 63 -4.86 -9.06 -4.07
N ALA A 64 -5.10 -7.94 -3.38
CA ALA A 64 -6.01 -7.86 -2.24
C ALA A 64 -7.45 -8.27 -2.58
N ARG A 65 -7.90 -8.04 -3.82
CA ARG A 65 -9.24 -8.42 -4.29
C ARG A 65 -9.28 -9.76 -5.00
N GLY A 66 -8.20 -10.14 -5.67
CA GLY A 66 -8.16 -11.24 -6.64
C GLY A 66 -7.31 -12.44 -6.24
N ALA A 67 -6.58 -12.41 -5.11
CA ALA A 67 -5.60 -13.45 -4.76
C ALA A 67 -6.12 -14.89 -4.81
N ARG A 68 -7.42 -15.12 -4.57
CA ARG A 68 -8.02 -16.47 -4.60
C ARG A 68 -8.40 -16.98 -5.99
N VAL A 69 -8.47 -16.09 -6.98
CA VAL A 69 -8.97 -16.39 -8.34
C VAL A 69 -7.94 -16.11 -9.43
N ILE A 70 -6.86 -15.41 -9.10
CA ILE A 70 -5.76 -15.13 -10.02
C ILE A 70 -4.84 -16.34 -10.04
N ASN A 71 -4.74 -16.98 -11.21
CA ASN A 71 -3.86 -18.14 -11.42
C ASN A 71 -2.60 -17.80 -12.25
N GLN A 72 -2.62 -16.66 -12.96
CA GLN A 72 -1.53 -16.22 -13.84
C GLN A 72 -1.32 -14.73 -13.62
N LEU A 73 -0.26 -14.35 -12.93
CA LEU A 73 0.00 -12.95 -12.57
C LEU A 73 0.51 -12.16 -13.78
N GLU A 74 1.25 -12.83 -14.66
CA GLU A 74 1.78 -12.34 -15.93
C GLU A 74 0.67 -11.82 -16.84
N ALA A 75 -0.53 -12.42 -16.71
CA ALA A 75 -1.72 -11.99 -17.45
C ALA A 75 -2.20 -10.58 -17.07
N TYR A 76 -1.66 -10.03 -15.98
CA TYR A 76 -1.94 -8.70 -15.45
C TYR A 76 -0.75 -7.75 -15.58
N GLY A 77 0.34 -8.16 -16.23
CA GLY A 77 1.50 -7.29 -16.43
C GLY A 77 2.46 -7.22 -15.24
N MET A 78 2.44 -8.22 -14.37
CA MET A 78 3.38 -8.30 -13.24
C MET A 78 3.77 -9.74 -12.92
N VAL A 79 4.93 -9.92 -12.30
CA VAL A 79 5.45 -11.24 -11.88
C VAL A 79 5.91 -11.21 -10.44
N LEU A 80 5.93 -12.38 -9.79
CA LEU A 80 6.59 -12.52 -8.50
C LEU A 80 8.10 -12.55 -8.71
N LEU A 81 8.83 -11.87 -7.82
CA LEU A 81 10.29 -11.97 -7.77
C LEU A 81 10.72 -13.41 -7.47
N PRO A 82 11.95 -13.82 -7.86
CA PRO A 82 12.41 -15.20 -7.78
C PRO A 82 12.22 -15.85 -6.39
N GLU A 83 12.40 -15.07 -5.33
CA GLU A 83 12.29 -15.51 -3.93
C GLU A 83 10.86 -15.91 -3.54
N PHE A 84 9.86 -15.41 -4.27
CA PHE A 84 8.43 -15.60 -3.98
C PHE A 84 7.70 -16.37 -5.08
N ARG A 85 8.41 -16.86 -6.10
CA ARG A 85 7.78 -17.47 -7.30
C ARG A 85 6.88 -18.66 -6.97
N ASP A 86 7.23 -19.43 -5.94
CA ASP A 86 6.48 -20.63 -5.52
C ASP A 86 5.38 -20.31 -4.48
N TRP A 87 5.21 -19.04 -4.11
CA TRP A 87 4.21 -18.64 -3.12
C TRP A 87 2.81 -18.58 -3.73
N ALA A 88 1.82 -19.06 -2.98
CA ALA A 88 0.43 -18.83 -3.35
C ALA A 88 0.08 -17.34 -3.14
N LEU A 89 -0.68 -16.75 -4.07
CA LEU A 89 -1.07 -15.33 -3.97
C LEU A 89 -1.80 -14.97 -2.66
N PRO A 90 -2.65 -15.83 -2.06
CA PRO A 90 -3.23 -15.54 -0.74
C PRO A 90 -2.16 -15.43 0.36
N GLU A 91 -1.15 -16.31 0.36
CA GLU A 91 -0.06 -16.28 1.33
C GLU A 91 0.83 -15.05 1.15
N LEU A 92 1.13 -14.70 -0.11
CA LEU A 92 1.87 -13.49 -0.46
C LEU A 92 1.13 -12.24 0.03
N ARG A 93 -0.18 -12.18 -0.18
CA ARG A 93 -1.03 -11.08 0.30
C ARG A 93 -0.93 -10.93 1.81
N ASP A 94 -1.08 -12.02 2.56
CA ASP A 94 -1.03 -11.99 4.02
C ASP A 94 0.36 -11.53 4.51
N ALA A 95 1.44 -11.91 3.81
CA ALA A 95 2.79 -11.44 4.10
C ALA A 95 2.97 -9.94 3.79
N ILE A 96 2.41 -9.44 2.68
CA ILE A 96 2.39 -8.01 2.35
C ILE A 96 1.66 -7.23 3.44
N ASP A 97 0.45 -7.66 3.82
CA ASP A 97 -0.38 -6.99 4.82
C ASP A 97 0.34 -6.92 6.17
N ARG A 98 0.99 -8.01 6.58
CA ARG A 98 1.77 -8.08 7.82
C ARG A 98 2.99 -7.17 7.79
N GLU A 99 3.78 -7.20 6.72
CA GLU A 99 4.99 -6.38 6.62
C GLU A 99 4.65 -4.89 6.53
N PHE A 100 3.63 -4.54 5.75
CA PHE A 100 3.12 -3.19 5.66
C PHE A 100 2.63 -2.68 7.02
N PHE A 101 1.92 -3.50 7.79
CA PHE A 101 1.50 -3.16 9.14
C PHE A 101 2.70 -2.88 10.06
N LEU A 102 3.68 -3.77 10.11
CA LEU A 102 4.87 -3.62 10.96
C LEU A 102 5.69 -2.38 10.60
N LEU A 103 5.88 -2.10 9.31
CA LEU A 103 6.56 -0.89 8.85
C LEU A 103 5.76 0.37 9.21
N SER A 104 4.44 0.33 9.06
CA SER A 104 3.56 1.45 9.41
C SER A 104 3.59 1.75 10.91
N GLU A 105 3.55 0.72 11.76
CA GLU A 105 3.64 0.82 13.22
C GLU A 105 4.99 1.42 13.65
N ALA A 106 6.11 0.87 13.14
CA ALA A 106 7.44 1.39 13.42
C ALA A 106 7.61 2.86 12.97
N HIS A 107 6.96 3.26 11.88
CA HIS A 107 6.97 4.65 11.43
C HIS A 107 6.08 5.56 12.28
N TYR A 108 4.93 5.07 12.73
CA TYR A 108 4.04 5.79 13.62
C TYR A 108 4.75 6.12 14.95
N ASP A 109 5.35 5.11 15.59
CA ASP A 109 6.04 5.27 16.87
C ASP A 109 7.22 6.24 16.78
N ARG A 110 7.94 6.24 15.65
CA ARG A 110 9.14 7.06 15.48
C ARG A 110 8.85 8.51 15.12
N TYR A 111 7.81 8.80 14.34
CA TYR A 111 7.62 10.14 13.75
C TYR A 111 6.31 10.82 14.14
N ILE A 112 5.28 10.04 14.47
CA ILE A 112 3.93 10.54 14.68
C ILE A 112 3.63 10.63 16.18
N ALA A 113 3.90 9.57 16.94
CA ALA A 113 3.70 9.57 18.40
C ALA A 113 4.47 10.69 19.14
N PRO A 114 5.75 11.00 18.80
CA PRO A 114 6.47 12.09 19.47
C PRO A 114 5.95 13.50 19.12
N ARG A 115 5.34 13.68 17.93
CA ARG A 115 4.72 14.95 17.53
C ARG A 115 3.43 15.19 18.31
N PHE A 116 2.57 14.17 18.43
CA PHE A 116 1.35 14.26 19.23
C PHE A 116 1.62 14.54 20.71
N LEU A 117 2.68 13.95 21.29
CA LEU A 117 3.08 14.22 22.66
C LEU A 117 3.54 15.68 22.85
N ARG A 118 4.24 16.27 21.87
CA ARG A 118 4.66 17.68 21.90
C ARG A 118 3.47 18.64 21.79
N GLU A 119 2.56 18.42 20.86
CA GLU A 119 1.38 19.27 20.67
C GLU A 119 0.41 19.21 21.87
N GLY A 120 0.24 18.02 22.47
CA GLY A 120 -0.55 17.86 23.69
C GLY A 120 0.04 18.55 24.92
N MET A 121 1.34 18.86 24.91
CA MET A 121 2.01 19.64 25.95
C MET A 121 1.90 21.15 25.72
N GLU A 122 1.88 21.62 24.47
CA GLU A 122 1.74 23.04 24.13
C GLU A 122 0.31 23.57 24.32
N SER A 123 -0.70 22.71 24.21
CA SER A 123 -2.11 23.09 24.43
C SER A 123 -2.52 23.21 25.92
N ARG A 124 -1.56 23.13 26.85
CA ARG A 124 -1.76 23.17 28.31
C ARG A 124 -1.12 24.37 29.02
N VAL A 125 -0.68 25.39 28.27
CA VAL A 125 -0.11 26.64 28.82
C VAL A 125 -1.03 27.82 28.53
#